data_AF-A0ABD2T3I7-F1
#
_entry.id   AF-A0ABD2T3I7-F1
#
_cell.length_a   1.000
_cell.length_b   1.000
_cell.length_c   1.000
_cell.angle_alpha   90.00
_cell.angle_beta   90.00
_cell.angle_gamma   90.00
#
_symmetry.space_group_name_H-M   'P 1'
#
loop_
_entity.id
_entity.type
_entity.pdbx_description
1 polymer ?
#
loop_
_entity_poly.entity_id
_entity_poly.type
_entity_poly.pdbx_seq_one_letter_code
_entity_poly.pdbx_strand_id
1 'polypeptide(L)'
;MEYLSRLLNQLGQQPQFNYHPNCARLNFVQLNFADDLLLFCERDVVSIQMLFEQFQCFSKASSLIANLTKSSIYCGGVSTTAQDEIVELLGFNEELSYG
;
A
#
# COMPACT_ATOMS: atom_id res chain seq x y z
N MET A 1 -12.45 -5.76 8.52
CA MET A 1 -11.81 -4.71 7.70
C MET A 1 -12.15 -3.28 8.10
N GLU A 2 -13.24 -2.98 8.83
CA GLU A 2 -13.60 -1.58 9.17
C GLU A 2 -12.50 -0.78 9.88
N TYR A 3 -11.72 -1.41 10.76
CA TYR A 3 -10.62 -0.75 11.46
C TYR A 3 -9.53 -0.26 10.48
N LEU A 4 -9.13 -1.10 9.52
CA LEU A 4 -8.22 -0.71 8.44
C LEU A 4 -8.78 0.46 7.64
N SER A 5 -10.07 0.42 7.28
CA SER A 5 -10.73 1.51 6.57
C SER A 5 -10.62 2.86 7.30
N ARG A 6 -10.75 2.84 8.64
CA ARG A 6 -10.63 4.07 9.45
C ARG A 6 -9.20 4.60 9.45
N LEU A 7 -8.21 3.74 9.62
CA LEU A 7 -6.79 4.12 9.58
C LEU A 7 -6.42 4.73 8.21
N LEU A 8 -6.86 4.11 7.11
CA LEU A 8 -6.55 4.59 5.77
C LEU A 8 -7.32 5.86 5.40
N ASN A 9 -8.54 6.05 5.90
CA ASN A 9 -9.26 7.32 5.74
C ASN A 9 -8.56 8.47 6.48
N GLN A 10 -7.96 8.21 7.65
CA GLN A 10 -7.16 9.18 8.40
C GLN A 10 -5.84 9.49 7.70
N LEU A 11 -5.22 8.47 7.10
CA LEU A 11 -4.02 8.63 6.29
C LEU A 11 -4.26 9.57 5.10
N GLY A 12 -5.41 9.44 4.44
CA GLY A 12 -5.81 10.32 3.34
C GLY A 12 -5.96 11.81 3.69
N GLN A 13 -6.02 12.15 4.98
CA GLN A 13 -6.06 13.54 5.46
C GLN A 13 -4.66 14.10 5.77
N GLN A 14 -3.60 13.28 5.67
CA GLN A 14 -2.23 13.73 5.90
C GLN A 14 -1.72 14.48 4.67
N PRO A 15 -1.16 15.69 4.82
CA PRO A 15 -0.72 16.51 3.68
C PRO A 15 0.47 15.91 2.93
N GLN A 16 1.22 14.99 3.55
CA GLN A 16 2.34 14.28 2.92
C GLN A 16 1.90 13.01 2.17
N PHE A 17 0.67 12.54 2.39
CA PHE A 17 0.17 11.35 1.71
C PHE A 17 -0.51 11.77 0.41
N ASN A 18 -0.11 11.13 -0.68
CA ASN A 18 -0.71 11.35 -1.97
C ASN A 18 -1.45 10.10 -2.46
N TYR A 19 -2.65 10.35 -2.99
CA TYR A 19 -3.46 9.31 -3.60
C TYR A 19 -2.89 8.89 -4.96
N HIS A 20 -3.12 7.64 -5.34
CA HIS A 20 -2.87 7.21 -6.71
C HIS A 20 -3.66 8.11 -7.70
N PRO A 21 -3.08 8.56 -8.84
CA PRO A 21 -3.72 9.53 -9.74
C PRO A 21 -5.13 9.13 -10.19
N ASN A 22 -5.35 7.82 -10.42
CA ASN A 22 -6.66 7.29 -10.83
C ASN A 22 -7.67 7.16 -9.67
N CYS A 23 -7.21 7.25 -8.42
CA CYS A 23 -7.99 7.02 -7.21
C CYS A 23 -8.25 8.32 -6.42
N ALA A 24 -7.52 9.40 -6.71
CA ALA A 24 -7.59 10.68 -6.02
C ALA A 24 -9.02 11.27 -5.99
N ARG A 25 -9.77 11.17 -7.09
CA ARG A 25 -11.14 11.71 -7.16
C ARG A 25 -12.13 11.04 -6.20
N LEU A 26 -11.83 9.80 -5.78
CA LEU A 26 -12.67 9.02 -4.89
C LEU A 26 -12.10 8.95 -3.47
N ASN A 27 -10.99 9.64 -3.19
CA ASN A 27 -10.24 9.56 -1.93
C ASN A 27 -9.99 8.11 -1.50
N PHE A 28 -9.63 7.28 -2.49
CA PHE A 28 -9.73 5.84 -2.39
C PHE A 28 -8.34 5.21 -2.18
N VAL A 29 -8.19 4.44 -1.10
CA VAL A 29 -6.89 3.85 -0.67
C VAL A 29 -6.90 2.32 -0.68
N GLN A 30 -8.07 1.66 -0.61
CA GLN A 30 -8.14 0.19 -0.47
C GLN A 30 -9.38 -0.46 -1.10
N LEU A 31 -9.23 -1.67 -1.65
CA LEU A 31 -10.33 -2.60 -1.97
C LEU A 31 -10.21 -3.85 -1.09
N ASN A 32 -11.31 -4.21 -0.42
CA ASN A 32 -11.40 -5.43 0.38
C ASN A 32 -12.22 -6.48 -0.36
N PHE A 33 -11.64 -7.66 -0.58
CA PHE A 33 -12.33 -8.87 -0.99
C PHE A 33 -12.46 -9.81 0.20
N ALA A 34 -13.03 -11.01 0.00
CA ALA A 34 -13.20 -11.99 1.07
C ALA A 34 -11.85 -12.40 1.68
N ASP A 35 -10.87 -12.68 0.80
CA ASP A 35 -9.54 -13.17 1.18
C ASP A 35 -8.40 -12.22 0.76
N ASP A 36 -8.66 -11.32 -0.19
CA ASP A 36 -7.64 -10.45 -0.77
C ASP A 36 -7.85 -8.98 -0.42
N LEU A 37 -6.74 -8.25 -0.29
CA LEU A 37 -6.70 -6.81 -0.01
C LEU A 37 -5.84 -6.15 -1.08
N LEU A 38 -6.37 -5.11 -1.73
CA LEU A 38 -5.60 -4.23 -2.61
C LEU A 38 -5.45 -2.86 -1.94
N LEU A 39 -4.23 -2.33 -1.93
CA LEU A 39 -3.90 -1.01 -1.39
C LEU A 39 -3.33 -0.13 -2.51
N PHE A 40 -3.68 1.17 -2.49
CA PHE A 40 -3.34 2.12 -3.54
C PHE A 40 -2.78 3.42 -2.96
N CYS A 41 -1.67 3.92 -3.52
CA CYS A 41 -1.11 5.24 -3.22
C CYS A 41 -0.33 5.77 -4.43
N GLU A 42 0.13 7.02 -4.35
CA GLU A 42 1.05 7.57 -5.33
C GLU A 42 2.42 6.88 -5.28
N ARG A 43 3.14 6.98 -6.40
CA ARG A 43 4.43 6.34 -6.67
C ARG A 43 5.59 7.09 -6.02
N ASP A 44 5.40 7.49 -4.77
CA ASP A 44 6.41 8.19 -3.98
C ASP A 44 6.68 7.43 -2.69
N VAL A 45 7.95 7.40 -2.27
CA VAL A 45 8.40 6.60 -1.12
C VAL A 45 7.67 7.01 0.17
N VAL A 46 7.34 8.29 0.32
CA VAL A 46 6.67 8.82 1.52
C VAL A 46 5.26 8.24 1.64
N SER A 47 4.45 8.31 0.58
CA SER A 47 3.10 7.77 0.56
C SER A 47 3.07 6.26 0.77
N ILE A 48 4.00 5.54 0.14
CA ILE A 48 4.15 4.08 0.28
C ILE A 48 4.48 3.71 1.72
N GLN A 49 5.46 4.39 2.32
CA GLN A 49 5.87 4.14 3.70
C GLN A 49 4.73 4.42 4.68
N MET A 50 4.07 5.57 4.57
CA MET A 50 2.94 5.92 5.43
C MET A 50 1.77 4.94 5.30
N LEU A 51 1.47 4.49 4.07
CA LEU A 51 0.45 3.47 3.82
C LEU A 51 0.80 2.14 4.51
N PHE A 52 2.05 1.70 4.37
CA PHE A 52 2.50 0.44 4.94
C PHE A 52 2.53 0.49 6.47
N GLU A 53 2.90 1.63 7.08
CA GLU A 53 2.84 1.82 8.53
C GLU A 53 1.42 1.64 9.09
N GLN A 54 0.41 2.20 8.41
CA GLN A 54 -0.99 1.98 8.80
C GLN A 54 -1.41 0.52 8.65
N PHE A 55 -0.97 -0.14 7.58
CA PHE A 55 -1.20 -1.57 7.40
C PHE A 55 -0.54 -2.42 8.50
N GLN A 56 0.70 -2.11 8.89
CA GLN A 56 1.37 -2.79 10.00
C GLN A 56 0.68 -2.54 11.35
N CYS A 57 0.19 -1.31 11.59
CA CYS A 57 -0.61 -0.99 12.78
C CYS A 57 -1.87 -1.86 12.84
N PHE A 58 -2.60 -1.96 11.73
CA PHE A 58 -3.75 -2.85 11.60
C PHE A 58 -3.37 -4.32 11.84
N SER A 59 -2.29 -4.80 11.23
CA SER A 59 -1.83 -6.18 11.35
C SER A 59 -1.53 -6.55 12.80
N LYS A 60 -0.80 -5.69 13.52
CA LYS A 60 -0.49 -5.87 14.95
C LYS A 60 -1.73 -5.86 15.83
N ALA A 61 -2.68 -4.95 15.57
CA ALA A 61 -3.90 -4.82 16.38
C ALA A 61 -4.92 -5.95 16.13
N SER A 62 -4.97 -6.49 14.91
CA SER A 62 -5.93 -7.53 14.52
C SER A 62 -5.35 -8.95 14.55
N SER A 63 -4.03 -9.08 14.70
CA SER A 63 -3.28 -10.32 14.50
C SER A 63 -3.44 -10.93 13.11
N LEU A 64 -3.92 -10.15 12.13
CA LEU A 64 -4.02 -10.56 10.73
C LEU A 64 -2.71 -10.21 10.03
N ILE A 65 -1.94 -11.24 9.68
CA ILE A 65 -0.63 -11.09 9.02
C ILE A 65 -0.79 -11.39 7.54
N ALA A 66 -0.30 -10.48 6.68
CA ALA A 66 -0.28 -10.71 5.25
C ALA A 66 0.60 -11.91 4.91
N ASN A 67 0.14 -12.74 3.98
CA ASN A 67 0.96 -13.80 3.43
C ASN A 67 1.88 -13.21 2.35
N LEU A 68 3.15 -13.01 2.69
CA LEU A 68 4.15 -12.42 1.79
C LEU A 68 4.41 -13.24 0.52
N THR A 69 4.11 -14.54 0.52
CA THR A 69 4.22 -15.39 -0.68
C THR A 69 3.05 -15.20 -1.65
N LYS A 70 1.92 -14.67 -1.17
CA LYS A 70 0.72 -14.37 -1.97
C LYS A 70 0.50 -12.88 -2.19
N SER A 71 1.40 -12.05 -1.67
CA SER A 71 1.28 -10.61 -1.75
C SER A 71 2.26 -10.09 -2.78
N SER A 72 1.76 -9.30 -3.72
CA SER A 72 2.54 -8.72 -4.82
C SER A 72 2.47 -7.20 -4.76
N ILE A 73 3.55 -6.54 -5.19
CA ILE A 73 3.61 -5.08 -5.35
C ILE A 73 3.63 -4.75 -6.83
N TYR A 74 2.80 -3.80 -7.26
CA TYR A 74 2.76 -3.33 -8.63
C TYR A 74 3.17 -1.85 -8.69
N CYS A 75 4.36 -1.60 -9.23
CA CYS A 75 4.94 -0.26 -9.33
C CYS A 75 5.12 0.15 -10.80
N GLY A 76 4.10 0.74 -11.42
CA GLY A 76 4.17 1.17 -12.82
C GLY A 76 4.87 2.52 -13.00
N GLY A 77 5.88 2.61 -13.87
CA GLY A 77 6.50 3.89 -14.25
C GLY A 77 7.40 4.55 -13.20
N VAL A 78 7.97 3.74 -12.29
CA VAL A 78 9.07 4.13 -11.39
C VAL A 78 10.39 3.57 -11.92
N SER A 79 11.52 4.18 -11.54
CA SER A 79 12.84 3.65 -11.87
C SER A 79 13.09 2.32 -11.15
N THR A 80 13.96 1.48 -11.70
CA THR A 80 14.35 0.21 -11.08
C THR A 80 14.93 0.42 -9.68
N THR A 81 15.77 1.44 -9.49
CA THR A 81 16.33 1.78 -8.17
C THR A 81 15.26 2.13 -7.13
N ALA A 82 14.20 2.85 -7.54
CA ALA A 82 13.11 3.16 -6.64
C ALA A 82 12.24 1.94 -6.35
N GLN A 83 12.08 1.01 -7.30
CA GLN A 83 11.42 -0.27 -7.05
C GLN A 83 12.20 -1.10 -6.02
N ASP A 84 13.51 -1.22 -6.18
CA ASP A 84 14.37 -1.96 -5.25
C ASP A 84 14.24 -1.40 -3.82
N GLU A 85 14.27 -0.07 -3.66
CA GLU A 85 14.11 0.61 -2.37
C GLU A 85 12.72 0.35 -1.76
N ILE A 86 11.66 0.38 -2.57
CA ILE A 86 10.29 0.10 -2.13
C ILE A 86 10.16 -1.37 -1.71
N VAL A 87 10.72 -2.31 -2.48
CA VAL A 87 10.66 -3.74 -2.18
C VAL A 87 11.43 -4.05 -0.89
N GLU A 88 12.63 -3.45 -0.72
CA GLU A 88 13.43 -3.58 0.50
C GLU A 88 12.68 -3.01 1.72
N LEU A 89 12.07 -1.83 1.58
CA LEU A 89 11.30 -1.18 2.64
C LEU A 89 10.09 -2.00 3.09
N LEU A 90 9.42 -2.67 2.14
CA LEU A 90 8.18 -3.38 2.39
C LEU A 90 8.42 -4.87 2.77
N GLY A 91 9.56 -5.45 2.41
CA GLY A 91 9.93 -6.83 2.74
C GLY A 91 9.11 -7.90 1.97
N PHE A 92 8.58 -7.56 0.79
CA PHE A 92 7.85 -8.49 -0.08
C PHE A 92 8.77 -9.16 -1.09
N ASN A 93 8.33 -10.29 -1.66
CA ASN A 93 8.99 -10.90 -2.81
C ASN A 93 8.51 -10.19 -4.08
N GLU A 94 9.45 -9.80 -4.93
CA GLU A 94 9.20 -9.02 -6.16
C GLU A 94 8.51 -9.89 -7.24
N GLU A 95 7.35 -9.47 -7.73
CA GLU A 95 6.82 -9.95 -9.03
C GLU A 95 7.02 -8.85 -10.07
N LEU A 96 8.14 -8.95 -10.81
CA LEU A 96 8.50 -8.04 -11.89
C LEU A 96 7.39 -7.99 -12.95
N SER A 97 6.67 -6.87 -13.02
CA SER A 97 5.78 -6.57 -14.16
C SER A 97 6.61 -5.86 -15.23
N TYR A 98 7.05 -6.61 -16.24
CA TYR A 98 7.56 -6.03 -17.48
C TYR A 98 6.39 -5.46 -18.27
N GLY A 99 6.31 -4.14 -18.36
CA GLY A 99 5.40 -3.38 -19.22
C GLY A 99 6.15 -2.36 -20.04
#